data_AF-A0A0F9DSY4-F1
#
_entry.id   AF-A0A0F9DSY4-F1
#
_cell.length_a   1.000
_cell.length_b   1.000
_cell.length_c   1.000
_cell.angle_alpha   90.00
_cell.angle_beta   90.00
_cell.angle_gamma   90.00
#
_symmetry.space_group_name_H-M   'P 1'
#
loop_
_entity.id
_entity.type
_entity.pdbx_description
1 polymer ?
#
loop_
_entity_poly.entity_id
_entity_poly.type
_entity_poly.pdbx_seq_one_letter_code
_entity_poly.pdbx_strand_id
1 'polypeptide(L)'
;MHFYFATQYLCYKQLSEVKKYADTKNVKILGDVPILVSKNSSDVWFNRSIFDFKLVAGAPPDAYSIYGQKWGFPLFDWDKLKSTKYHWWKRRLHTIEDLYHMYRIDHVVGFFRIWCMFPDEPATEGRFFPRDPVFWEKNGRKRLQMMLDSSKLLPIAEDLGLIPKIVYKTLRDLGVCGTKVIPWETTVFGGFIKFNNYEPLSITSVSTHDSDTFEQWWEGFQKGSTKFAKFKNWHYSPHMTYKQRKELLFDAHHTSSLFHINLLSEYLALYPDLVWPDIDDERINVPGTMRPTNWTYRFKPTFEEIMEHKELKKDLKDILS
;
A
#
# COMPACT_ATOMS: atom_id res chain seq x y z
N MET A 1 -26.21 -10.98 20.49
CA MET A 1 -24.86 -10.64 20.98
C MET A 1 -23.87 -11.81 20.86
N HIS A 2 -24.23 -13.04 21.24
CA HIS A 2 -23.34 -14.21 21.15
C HIS A 2 -22.83 -14.55 19.73
N PHE A 3 -23.63 -14.36 18.68
CA PHE A 3 -23.23 -14.64 17.30
C PHE A 3 -21.96 -13.85 16.88
N TYR A 4 -21.99 -12.52 16.97
CA TYR A 4 -20.86 -11.67 16.56
C TYR A 4 -19.58 -11.95 17.39
N PHE A 5 -19.73 -12.25 18.68
CA PHE A 5 -18.60 -12.68 19.50
C PHE A 5 -18.01 -14.02 19.03
N ALA A 6 -18.87 -15.00 18.73
CA ALA A 6 -18.41 -16.28 18.18
C ALA A 6 -17.73 -16.10 16.82
N THR A 7 -18.28 -15.26 15.93
CA THR A 7 -17.64 -14.94 14.65
C THR A 7 -16.25 -14.32 14.84
N GLN A 8 -16.13 -13.30 15.68
CA GLN A 8 -14.83 -12.65 15.96
C GLN A 8 -13.83 -13.63 16.59
N TYR A 9 -14.28 -14.47 17.52
CA TYR A 9 -13.45 -15.52 18.12
C TYR A 9 -12.93 -16.50 17.06
N LEU A 10 -13.80 -16.98 16.17
CA LEU A 10 -13.41 -17.91 15.10
C LEU A 10 -12.44 -17.26 14.11
N CYS A 11 -12.69 -16.02 13.68
CA CYS A 11 -11.79 -15.28 12.81
C CYS A 11 -10.42 -15.07 13.45
N TYR A 12 -10.38 -14.61 14.70
CA TYR A 12 -9.13 -14.42 15.44
C TYR A 12 -8.37 -15.73 15.59
N LYS A 13 -9.06 -16.83 15.94
CA LYS A 13 -8.45 -18.15 16.11
C LYS A 13 -7.80 -18.62 14.81
N GLN A 14 -8.55 -18.57 13.70
CA GLN A 14 -8.07 -19.01 12.39
C GLN A 14 -6.87 -18.17 11.90
N LEU A 15 -6.95 -16.84 12.00
CA LEU A 15 -5.84 -15.97 11.60
C LEU A 15 -4.60 -16.16 12.49
N SER A 16 -4.79 -16.35 13.79
CA SER A 16 -3.70 -16.64 14.71
C SER A 16 -3.04 -18.00 14.42
N GLU A 17 -3.82 -19.01 14.01
CA GLU A 17 -3.30 -20.30 13.57
C GLU A 17 -2.46 -20.16 12.29
N VAL A 18 -2.89 -19.33 11.34
CA VAL A 18 -2.10 -18.99 10.13
C VAL A 18 -0.76 -18.35 10.51
N LYS A 19 -0.76 -17.35 11.40
CA LYS A 19 0.48 -16.71 11.87
C LYS A 19 1.42 -17.72 12.51
N LYS A 20 0.92 -18.55 13.42
CA LYS A 20 1.70 -19.62 14.07
C LYS A 20 2.29 -20.58 13.05
N TYR A 21 1.52 -20.99 12.05
CA TYR A 21 2.01 -21.87 10.99
C TYR A 21 3.09 -21.19 10.14
N ALA A 22 2.90 -19.92 9.78
CA ALA A 22 3.90 -19.13 9.07
C ALA A 22 5.23 -19.05 9.85
N ASP A 23 5.19 -18.88 11.17
CA ASP A 23 6.37 -18.94 12.03
C ASP A 23 7.11 -20.27 11.94
N THR A 24 6.40 -21.41 11.88
CA THR A 24 7.04 -22.73 11.68
C THR A 24 7.74 -22.87 10.33
N LYS A 25 7.38 -22.02 9.36
CA LYS A 25 7.95 -21.97 8.01
C LYS A 25 8.92 -20.81 7.82
N ASN A 26 9.22 -20.05 8.88
CA ASN A 26 10.01 -18.82 8.82
C ASN A 26 9.46 -17.80 7.79
N VAL A 27 8.14 -17.77 7.60
CA VAL A 27 7.45 -16.81 6.75
C VAL A 27 6.87 -15.71 7.62
N LYS A 28 7.13 -14.45 7.26
CA LYS A 28 6.58 -13.28 7.95
C LYS A 28 5.36 -12.76 7.21
N ILE A 29 4.41 -12.24 7.97
CA ILE A 29 3.11 -11.76 7.48
C ILE A 29 3.08 -10.26 7.69
N LEU A 30 2.93 -9.53 6.59
CA LEU A 30 2.72 -8.09 6.57
C LEU A 30 1.22 -7.81 6.57
N GLY A 31 0.73 -7.17 7.63
CA GLY A 31 -0.62 -6.62 7.67
C GLY A 31 -0.69 -5.23 7.05
N ASP A 32 -1.90 -4.73 6.85
CA ASP A 32 -2.14 -3.37 6.34
C ASP A 32 -3.09 -2.61 7.27
N VAL A 33 -2.71 -1.39 7.64
CA VAL A 33 -3.39 -0.56 8.63
C VAL A 33 -3.80 0.76 7.98
N PRO A 34 -5.07 0.87 7.55
CA PRO A 34 -5.65 2.14 7.08
C PRO A 34 -5.45 3.24 8.12
N ILE A 35 -5.00 4.44 7.72
CA ILE A 35 -4.83 5.53 8.70
C ILE A 35 -6.15 5.91 9.37
N LEU A 36 -7.25 5.97 8.62
CA LEU A 36 -8.57 6.37 9.11
C LEU A 36 -9.56 5.18 9.09
N VAL A 37 -10.72 5.40 9.72
CA VAL A 37 -11.81 4.43 9.81
C VAL A 37 -13.12 5.04 9.34
N SER A 38 -14.05 4.20 8.86
CA SER A 38 -15.37 4.65 8.41
C SER A 38 -16.13 5.40 9.50
N LYS A 39 -16.83 6.48 9.12
CA LYS A 39 -17.74 7.23 10.01
C LYS A 39 -18.79 6.31 10.68
N ASN A 40 -19.22 5.28 9.96
CA ASN A 40 -20.24 4.33 10.41
C ASN A 40 -19.60 3.03 10.93
N SER A 41 -18.55 3.16 11.76
CA SER A 41 -17.86 2.02 12.39
C SER A 41 -18.13 1.95 13.89
N SER A 42 -17.92 0.76 14.47
CA SER A 42 -17.94 0.56 15.92
C SER A 42 -16.88 1.41 16.64
N ASP A 43 -15.71 1.60 16.02
CA ASP A 43 -14.64 2.46 16.53
C ASP A 43 -15.10 3.90 16.71
N VAL A 44 -15.71 4.47 15.67
CA VAL A 44 -16.22 5.85 15.70
C VAL A 44 -17.41 5.95 16.65
N TRP A 45 -18.33 4.98 16.64
CA TRP A 45 -19.49 4.98 17.53
C TRP A 45 -19.10 4.92 19.02
N PHE A 46 -18.12 4.09 19.38
CA PHE A 46 -17.70 3.93 20.77
C PHE A 46 -16.75 5.04 21.23
N ASN A 47 -15.81 5.46 20.38
CA ASN A 47 -14.77 6.44 20.72
C ASN A 47 -15.05 7.82 20.11
N ARG A 48 -16.32 8.28 20.05
CA ARG A 48 -16.70 9.52 19.34
C ARG A 48 -15.84 10.73 19.69
N SER A 49 -15.37 10.83 20.93
CA SER A 49 -14.62 11.98 21.43
C SER A 49 -13.22 12.17 20.83
N ILE A 50 -12.66 11.16 20.15
CA ILE A 50 -11.35 11.26 19.48
C ILE A 50 -11.45 11.55 17.99
N PHE A 51 -12.67 11.74 17.47
CA PHE A 51 -12.92 12.04 16.07
C PHE A 51 -13.49 13.45 15.90
N ASP A 52 -13.03 14.16 14.88
CA ASP A 52 -13.62 15.40 14.40
C ASP A 52 -14.46 15.11 13.16
N PHE A 53 -15.74 15.51 13.21
CA PHE A 53 -16.73 15.30 12.17
C PHE A 53 -16.98 16.53 11.30
N LYS A 54 -16.31 17.66 11.58
CA LYS A 54 -16.45 18.90 10.81
C LYS A 54 -15.88 18.77 9.40
N LEU A 55 -14.81 17.99 9.25
CA LEU A 55 -14.12 17.79 7.99
C LEU A 55 -14.11 16.29 7.66
N VAL A 56 -14.02 16.00 6.37
CA VAL A 56 -13.83 14.64 5.86
C VAL A 56 -12.50 14.54 5.11
N ALA A 57 -11.86 13.38 5.21
CA ALA A 57 -10.60 13.12 4.54
C ALA A 57 -10.78 12.79 3.05
N GLY A 58 -9.72 13.06 2.29
CA GLY A 58 -9.62 12.77 0.88
C GLY A 58 -8.19 12.88 0.37
N ALA A 59 -8.04 12.98 -0.95
CA ALA A 59 -6.79 13.27 -1.64
C ALA A 59 -6.98 14.45 -2.61
N PRO A 60 -5.95 15.30 -2.79
CA PRO A 60 -6.02 16.40 -3.76
C PRO A 60 -6.09 15.86 -5.20
N PRO A 61 -6.51 16.69 -6.16
CA PRO A 61 -6.30 16.40 -7.57
C PRO A 61 -4.82 16.10 -7.88
N ASP A 62 -4.59 15.07 -8.69
CA ASP A 62 -3.26 14.69 -9.17
C ASP A 62 -3.32 14.20 -10.64
N ALA A 63 -2.19 13.68 -11.13
CA ALA A 63 -2.07 13.22 -12.51
C ALA A 63 -2.95 11.99 -12.83
N TYR A 64 -3.44 11.26 -11.82
CA TYR A 64 -4.24 10.05 -11.95
C TYR A 64 -5.72 10.31 -11.65
N SER A 65 -6.03 11.28 -10.77
CA SER A 65 -7.39 11.76 -10.52
C SER A 65 -7.45 13.29 -10.58
N ILE A 66 -7.90 13.83 -11.71
CA ILE A 66 -8.07 15.29 -11.90
C ILE A 66 -9.13 15.92 -10.99
N TYR A 67 -10.02 15.11 -10.42
CA TYR A 67 -11.05 15.57 -9.49
C TYR A 67 -10.65 15.37 -8.01
N GLY A 68 -9.48 14.77 -7.75
CA GLY A 68 -9.10 14.32 -6.41
C GLY A 68 -9.97 13.16 -5.93
N GLN A 69 -9.97 12.92 -4.62
CA GLN A 69 -10.77 11.85 -4.01
C GLN A 69 -11.41 12.34 -2.72
N LYS A 70 -12.67 11.98 -2.48
CA LYS A 70 -13.39 12.24 -1.23
C LYS A 70 -13.71 10.91 -0.57
N TRP A 71 -12.92 10.54 0.44
CA TRP A 71 -13.08 9.25 1.12
C TRP A 71 -14.21 9.25 2.15
N GLY A 72 -14.56 10.42 2.68
CA GLY A 72 -15.70 10.57 3.61
C GLY A 72 -15.41 10.12 5.04
N PHE A 73 -14.15 9.77 5.36
CA PHE A 73 -13.75 9.42 6.72
C PHE A 73 -13.63 10.66 7.62
N PRO A 74 -14.06 10.58 8.89
CA PRO A 74 -13.81 11.65 9.85
C PRO A 74 -12.29 11.76 10.13
N LEU A 75 -11.87 12.93 10.59
CA LEU A 75 -10.48 13.13 11.03
C LEU A 75 -10.32 12.73 12.50
N PHE A 76 -9.08 12.47 12.92
CA PHE A 76 -8.78 12.38 14.35
C PHE A 76 -8.66 13.76 14.99
N ASP A 77 -9.25 13.91 16.17
CA ASP A 77 -8.86 14.95 17.12
C ASP A 77 -7.57 14.49 17.83
N TRP A 78 -6.44 14.95 17.30
CA TRP A 78 -5.12 14.58 17.79
C TRP A 78 -4.81 15.08 19.20
N ASP A 79 -5.45 16.16 19.65
CA ASP A 79 -5.30 16.67 21.01
C ASP A 79 -6.07 15.79 22.01
N LYS A 80 -7.27 15.32 21.64
CA LYS A 80 -8.01 14.33 22.42
C LYS A 80 -7.28 13.00 22.48
N LEU A 81 -6.74 12.51 21.35
CA LEU A 81 -5.87 11.33 21.34
C LEU A 81 -4.66 11.51 22.26
N LYS A 82 -3.99 12.67 22.22
CA LYS A 82 -2.85 12.96 23.11
C LYS A 82 -3.28 12.96 24.59
N SER A 83 -4.43 13.55 24.91
CA SER A 83 -4.95 13.59 26.30
C SER A 83 -5.25 12.20 26.86
N THR A 84 -5.62 11.26 26.00
CA THR A 84 -5.81 9.84 26.33
C THR A 84 -4.53 9.00 26.18
N LYS A 85 -3.36 9.64 26.06
CA LYS A 85 -2.05 8.99 25.85
C LYS A 85 -2.06 8.03 24.63
N TYR A 86 -2.83 8.38 23.61
CA TYR A 86 -3.00 7.64 22.36
C TYR A 86 -3.59 6.22 22.54
N HIS A 87 -4.35 5.98 23.61
CA HIS A 87 -4.84 4.65 23.98
C HIS A 87 -5.51 3.87 22.83
N TRP A 88 -6.33 4.54 22.01
CA TRP A 88 -6.99 3.91 20.86
C TRP A 88 -5.98 3.35 19.83
N TRP A 89 -5.01 4.16 19.40
CA TRP A 89 -3.96 3.73 18.48
C TRP A 89 -3.08 2.63 19.06
N LYS A 90 -2.71 2.75 20.33
CA LYS A 90 -1.92 1.71 21.01
C LYS A 90 -2.68 0.39 21.04
N ARG A 91 -3.97 0.39 21.40
CA ARG A 91 -4.79 -0.84 21.41
C ARG A 91 -4.93 -1.45 20.03
N ARG A 92 -5.12 -0.61 18.99
CA ARG A 92 -5.20 -1.05 17.60
C ARG A 92 -3.93 -1.81 17.19
N LEU A 93 -2.75 -1.28 17.52
CA LEU A 93 -1.48 -1.95 17.22
C LEU A 93 -1.30 -3.25 18.01
N HIS A 94 -1.52 -3.25 19.33
CA HIS A 94 -1.43 -4.49 20.12
C HIS A 94 -2.39 -5.59 19.64
N THR A 95 -3.56 -5.22 19.09
CA THR A 95 -4.51 -6.21 18.59
C THR A 95 -3.99 -6.93 17.34
N ILE A 96 -3.29 -6.21 16.46
CA ILE A 96 -2.75 -6.79 15.23
C ILE A 96 -1.42 -7.51 15.45
N GLU A 97 -0.77 -7.32 16.61
CA GLU A 97 0.46 -8.04 16.99
C GLU A 97 0.25 -9.55 17.04
N ASP A 98 -0.93 -10.01 17.39
CA ASP A 98 -1.26 -11.43 17.41
C ASP A 98 -1.41 -12.03 16.01
N LEU A 99 -1.61 -11.19 14.99
CA LEU A 99 -1.98 -11.61 13.64
C LEU A 99 -0.86 -11.42 12.62
N TYR A 100 0.00 -10.41 12.84
CA TYR A 100 1.05 -10.05 11.88
C TYR A 100 2.44 -10.00 12.53
N HIS A 101 3.45 -9.87 11.67
CA HIS A 101 4.86 -9.67 12.03
C HIS A 101 5.33 -8.26 11.69
N MET A 102 4.67 -7.66 10.70
CA MET A 102 4.95 -6.34 10.16
C MET A 102 3.61 -5.67 9.86
N TYR A 103 3.60 -4.34 9.75
CA TYR A 103 2.42 -3.61 9.28
C TYR A 103 2.80 -2.52 8.29
N ARG A 104 1.99 -2.38 7.25
CA ARG A 104 1.96 -1.22 6.36
C ARG A 104 1.03 -0.17 6.98
N ILE A 105 1.53 1.06 7.07
CA ILE A 105 0.73 2.25 7.39
C ILE A 105 0.28 2.83 6.06
N ASP A 106 -0.99 2.63 5.75
CA ASP A 106 -1.61 3.27 4.60
C ASP A 106 -1.65 4.79 4.78
N HIS A 107 -1.34 5.52 3.72
CA HIS A 107 -1.38 6.98 3.66
C HIS A 107 -0.61 7.66 4.81
N VAL A 108 0.66 7.27 4.99
CA VAL A 108 1.50 7.71 6.13
C VAL A 108 1.56 9.24 6.27
N VAL A 109 1.45 9.95 5.13
CA VAL A 109 1.48 11.41 5.06
C VAL A 109 0.38 12.04 5.89
N GLY A 110 -0.75 11.35 6.10
CA GLY A 110 -1.85 11.80 6.96
C GLY A 110 -1.44 12.04 8.42
N PHE A 111 -0.35 11.43 8.90
CA PHE A 111 0.24 11.77 10.20
C PHE A 111 0.98 13.12 10.21
N PHE A 112 1.36 13.65 9.07
CA PHE A 112 2.02 14.95 8.92
C PHE A 112 1.00 16.02 8.58
N ARG A 113 0.20 15.75 7.54
CA ARG A 113 -0.86 16.59 7.01
C ARG A 113 -1.88 15.71 6.28
N ILE A 114 -3.16 16.05 6.36
CA ILE A 114 -4.21 15.35 5.64
C ILE A 114 -4.97 16.30 4.73
N TRP A 115 -5.27 15.87 3.51
CA TRP A 115 -6.17 16.61 2.64
C TRP A 115 -7.60 16.40 3.11
N CYS A 116 -8.32 17.49 3.34
CA CYS A 116 -9.66 17.43 3.92
C CYS A 116 -10.53 18.57 3.40
N MET A 117 -11.83 18.35 3.41
CA MET A 117 -12.84 19.30 2.96
C MET A 117 -14.06 19.25 3.88
N PHE A 118 -14.94 20.24 3.79
CA PHE A 118 -16.25 20.15 4.41
C PHE A 118 -17.10 19.05 3.73
N PRO A 119 -18.08 18.46 4.45
CA PRO A 119 -18.89 17.35 3.92
C PRO A 119 -19.69 17.67 2.66
N ASP A 120 -19.97 18.93 2.38
CA ASP A 120 -20.68 19.45 1.21
C ASP A 120 -19.74 19.92 0.08
N GLU A 121 -18.45 20.12 0.36
CA GLU A 121 -17.46 20.54 -0.64
C GLU A 121 -16.95 19.37 -1.51
N PRO A 122 -16.65 19.61 -2.80
CA PRO A 122 -15.97 18.64 -3.65
C PRO A 122 -14.50 18.45 -3.23
N ALA A 123 -13.87 17.36 -3.68
CA ALA A 123 -12.47 17.07 -3.35
C ALA A 123 -11.48 18.12 -3.86
N THR A 124 -11.84 18.83 -4.94
CA THR A 124 -11.08 19.93 -5.55
C THR A 124 -10.97 21.17 -4.66
N GLU A 125 -11.88 21.34 -3.69
CA GLU A 125 -11.90 22.49 -2.77
C GLU A 125 -11.26 22.18 -1.40
N GLY A 126 -10.68 20.99 -1.26
CA GLY A 126 -10.02 20.60 -0.03
C GLY A 126 -8.78 21.45 0.30
N ARG A 127 -8.24 21.19 1.48
CA ARG A 127 -7.05 21.84 2.01
C ARG A 127 -6.27 20.89 2.91
N PHE A 128 -4.95 21.09 2.96
CA PHE A 128 -4.11 20.35 3.89
C PHE A 128 -4.33 20.85 5.33
N PHE A 129 -4.49 19.90 6.26
CA PHE A 129 -4.56 20.15 7.68
C PHE A 129 -3.49 19.34 8.45
N PRO A 130 -2.67 19.98 9.32
CA PRO A 130 -2.60 21.42 9.54
C PRO A 130 -2.08 22.15 8.29
N ARG A 131 -2.56 23.38 8.07
CA ARG A 131 -2.23 24.17 6.88
C ARG A 131 -0.76 24.57 6.85
N ASP A 132 -0.22 24.94 8.02
CA ASP A 132 1.13 25.47 8.15
C ASP A 132 2.17 24.33 8.21
N PRO A 133 3.12 24.27 7.25
CA PRO A 133 4.16 23.27 7.19
C PRO A 133 5.07 23.21 8.42
N VAL A 134 5.18 24.27 9.21
CA VAL A 134 6.04 24.29 10.43
C VAL A 134 5.63 23.21 11.44
N PHE A 135 4.38 22.74 11.39
CA PHE A 135 3.89 21.69 12.28
C PHE A 135 4.07 20.27 11.73
N TRP A 136 4.33 20.09 10.44
CA TRP A 136 4.27 18.78 9.77
C TRP A 136 5.29 17.79 10.34
N GLU A 137 6.58 18.16 10.40
CA GLU A 137 7.63 17.28 10.92
C GLU A 137 7.36 16.89 12.37
N LYS A 138 7.10 17.89 13.22
CA LYS A 138 6.86 17.70 14.64
C LYS A 138 5.68 16.75 14.90
N ASN A 139 4.57 16.94 14.17
CA ASN A 139 3.39 16.11 14.31
C ASN A 139 3.61 14.70 13.78
N GLY A 140 4.14 14.58 12.55
CA GLY A 140 4.41 13.30 11.92
C GLY A 140 5.37 12.45 12.74
N ARG A 141 6.53 13.02 13.12
CA ARG A 141 7.51 12.33 13.96
C ARG A 141 6.91 11.87 15.28
N LYS A 142 6.17 12.73 15.98
CA LYS A 142 5.57 12.37 17.27
C LYS A 142 4.56 11.23 17.15
N ARG A 143 3.72 11.25 16.10
CA ARG A 143 2.69 10.23 15.87
C ARG A 143 3.32 8.91 15.44
N LEU A 144 4.29 8.93 14.56
CA LEU A 144 5.06 7.74 14.17
C LEU A 144 5.82 7.16 15.36
N GLN A 145 6.54 7.98 16.13
CA GLN A 145 7.24 7.53 17.34
C GLN A 145 6.29 6.85 18.32
N MET A 146 5.08 7.40 18.52
CA MET A 146 4.07 6.74 19.35
C MET A 146 3.74 5.34 18.85
N MET A 147 3.64 5.12 17.55
CA MET A 147 3.38 3.79 16.99
C MET A 147 4.55 2.84 17.22
N LEU A 148 5.78 3.31 16.96
CA LEU A 148 7.02 2.55 17.19
C LEU A 148 7.19 2.15 18.65
N ASP A 149 6.92 3.06 19.58
CA ASP A 149 7.03 2.80 21.02
C ASP A 149 5.94 1.85 21.53
N SER A 150 4.86 1.68 20.77
CA SER A 150 3.68 0.92 21.20
C SER A 150 3.58 -0.46 20.57
N SER A 151 4.47 -0.81 19.63
CA SER A 151 4.43 -2.12 18.98
C SER A 151 5.82 -2.60 18.57
N LYS A 152 6.02 -3.91 18.62
CA LYS A 152 7.25 -4.57 18.16
C LYS A 152 7.23 -4.93 16.68
N LEU A 153 6.10 -4.74 16.00
CA LEU A 153 5.98 -5.07 14.58
C LEU A 153 6.84 -4.11 13.74
N LEU A 154 7.43 -4.63 12.66
CA LEU A 154 8.19 -3.79 11.75
C LEU A 154 7.25 -2.91 10.91
N PRO A 155 7.45 -1.58 10.91
CA PRO A 155 6.61 -0.66 10.16
C PRO A 155 7.10 -0.50 8.71
N ILE A 156 6.15 -0.48 7.80
CA ILE A 156 6.31 -0.02 6.43
C ILE A 156 5.35 1.16 6.24
N ALA A 157 5.81 2.21 5.59
CA ALA A 157 5.03 3.39 5.29
C ALA A 157 4.67 3.37 3.80
N GLU A 158 3.38 3.49 3.49
CA GLU A 158 2.99 3.93 2.17
C GLU A 158 3.16 5.45 2.08
N ASP A 159 4.20 5.84 1.34
CA ASP A 159 4.61 7.21 1.06
C ASP A 159 4.57 7.50 -0.45
N LEU A 160 3.43 7.21 -1.09
CA LEU A 160 3.19 7.40 -2.51
C LEU A 160 2.35 8.66 -2.77
N GLY A 161 2.42 9.20 -3.98
CA GLY A 161 1.72 10.44 -4.37
C GLY A 161 2.45 11.72 -3.95
N LEU A 162 1.69 12.76 -3.56
CA LEU A 162 2.23 14.09 -3.30
C LEU A 162 2.82 14.23 -1.88
N ILE A 163 4.03 13.69 -1.71
CA ILE A 163 4.70 13.58 -0.42
C ILE A 163 5.72 14.72 -0.21
N PRO A 164 5.59 15.51 0.88
CA PRO A 164 6.60 16.49 1.26
C PRO A 164 7.94 15.81 1.60
N LYS A 165 9.06 16.42 1.20
CA LYS A 165 10.42 15.90 1.47
C LYS A 165 10.69 15.57 2.94
N ILE A 166 10.03 16.28 3.85
CA ILE A 166 10.17 16.09 5.29
C ILE A 166 9.65 14.74 5.78
N VAL A 167 8.70 14.13 5.06
CA VAL A 167 8.20 12.78 5.33
C VAL A 167 9.33 11.78 5.10
N TYR A 168 9.96 11.79 3.93
CA TYR A 168 11.09 10.90 3.62
C TYR A 168 12.24 11.02 4.62
N LYS A 169 12.60 12.24 5.03
CA LYS A 169 13.60 12.47 6.08
C LYS A 169 13.16 11.86 7.41
N THR A 170 11.91 12.08 7.82
CA THR A 170 11.39 11.56 9.09
C THR A 170 11.34 10.04 9.11
N LEU A 171 10.90 9.40 8.02
CA LEU A 171 10.87 7.94 7.90
C LEU A 171 12.29 7.36 8.03
N ARG A 172 13.27 7.94 7.33
CA ARG A 172 14.69 7.55 7.43
C ARG A 172 15.22 7.69 8.85
N ASP A 173 15.00 8.85 9.47
CA ASP A 173 15.46 9.13 10.85
C ASP A 173 14.83 8.18 11.88
N LEU A 174 13.64 7.64 11.60
CA LEU A 174 12.92 6.71 12.46
C LEU A 174 13.13 5.24 12.08
N GLY A 175 13.88 4.95 11.02
CA GLY A 175 14.08 3.58 10.53
C GLY A 175 12.82 2.92 9.94
N VAL A 176 11.85 3.71 9.46
CA VAL A 176 10.61 3.20 8.84
C VAL A 176 10.83 3.04 7.35
N CYS A 177 10.55 1.85 6.81
CA CYS A 177 10.69 1.60 5.38
C CYS A 177 9.63 2.37 4.58
N GLY A 178 10.02 3.13 3.56
CA GLY A 178 9.09 3.68 2.57
C GLY A 178 8.67 2.62 1.53
N THR A 179 7.93 3.05 0.51
CA THR A 179 7.47 2.23 -0.61
C THR A 179 7.98 2.78 -1.93
N LYS A 180 8.40 1.87 -2.83
CA LYS A 180 8.88 2.17 -4.19
C LYS A 180 8.08 1.33 -5.17
N VAL A 181 7.31 1.98 -6.04
CA VAL A 181 6.53 1.30 -7.09
C VAL A 181 7.24 1.57 -8.41
N ILE A 182 7.76 0.52 -9.05
CA ILE A 182 8.71 0.64 -10.18
C ILE A 182 8.25 1.64 -11.26
N PRO A 183 7.01 1.59 -11.78
CA PRO A 183 6.50 2.58 -12.73
C PRO A 183 6.58 4.05 -12.29
N TRP A 184 6.62 4.32 -10.98
CA TRP A 184 6.56 5.65 -10.39
C TRP A 184 7.92 6.21 -9.98
N GLU A 185 8.96 5.37 -9.91
CA GLU A 185 10.31 5.77 -9.50
C GLU A 185 11.05 6.50 -10.64
N THR A 186 10.71 7.78 -10.78
CA THR A 186 11.21 8.66 -11.82
C THR A 186 11.99 9.86 -11.26
N THR A 187 12.94 10.35 -12.04
CA THR A 187 13.69 11.57 -11.77
C THR A 187 12.84 12.79 -12.12
N VAL A 188 13.25 13.97 -11.64
CA VAL A 188 12.59 15.25 -11.98
C VAL A 188 12.58 15.56 -13.48
N PHE A 189 13.45 14.93 -14.26
CA PHE A 189 13.51 15.05 -15.73
C PHE A 189 12.70 13.96 -16.45
N GLY A 190 12.00 13.10 -15.70
CA GLY A 190 11.12 12.05 -16.21
C GLY A 190 11.84 10.85 -16.82
N GLY A 191 13.07 10.56 -16.38
CA GLY A 191 13.74 9.26 -16.58
C GLY A 191 13.56 8.36 -15.35
N PHE A 192 13.88 7.08 -15.43
CA PHE A 192 13.75 6.16 -14.29
C PHE A 192 14.96 6.21 -13.36
N ILE A 193 14.73 6.06 -12.06
CA ILE A 193 15.78 5.89 -11.06
C ILE A 193 16.37 4.49 -11.26
N LYS A 194 17.70 4.37 -11.26
CA LYS A 194 18.37 3.05 -11.32
C LYS A 194 18.01 2.24 -10.09
N PHE A 195 17.77 0.94 -10.25
CA PHE A 195 17.41 0.03 -9.15
C PHE A 195 18.41 0.03 -7.98
N ASN A 196 19.71 0.19 -8.28
CA ASN A 196 20.77 0.28 -7.26
C ASN A 196 20.84 1.65 -6.55
N ASN A 197 19.99 2.60 -6.94
CA ASN A 197 19.89 3.92 -6.34
C ASN A 197 18.58 4.09 -5.55
N TYR A 198 17.78 3.04 -5.42
CA TYR A 198 16.59 3.07 -4.57
C TYR A 198 17.00 3.27 -3.12
N GLU A 199 16.16 3.97 -2.35
CA GLU A 199 16.41 4.18 -0.92
C GLU A 199 16.46 2.82 -0.20
N PRO A 200 17.55 2.45 0.49
CA PRO A 200 17.64 1.13 1.10
C PRO A 200 16.56 0.85 2.15
N LEU A 201 16.18 1.85 2.95
CA LEU A 201 15.05 1.74 3.88
C LEU A 201 13.72 1.88 3.13
N SER A 202 13.42 0.92 2.27
CA SER A 202 12.16 0.85 1.55
C SER A 202 11.78 -0.58 1.16
N ILE A 203 10.55 -0.72 0.67
CA ILE A 203 10.10 -1.88 -0.08
C ILE A 203 10.05 -1.54 -1.57
N THR A 204 10.42 -2.49 -2.43
CA THR A 204 10.12 -2.42 -3.87
C THR A 204 8.92 -3.29 -4.19
N SER A 205 8.01 -2.75 -5.01
CA SER A 205 6.99 -3.51 -5.71
C SER A 205 6.91 -3.11 -7.18
N VAL A 206 6.56 -4.07 -8.03
CA VAL A 206 6.16 -3.84 -9.43
C VAL A 206 4.84 -3.05 -9.49
N SER A 207 3.86 -3.47 -8.69
CA SER A 207 2.50 -2.91 -8.64
C SER A 207 1.88 -3.09 -7.25
N THR A 208 0.80 -2.39 -6.94
CA THR A 208 0.04 -2.54 -5.69
C THR A 208 -1.40 -2.90 -6.01
N HIS A 209 -2.19 -3.23 -4.98
CA HIS A 209 -3.62 -3.49 -5.18
C HIS A 209 -4.40 -2.27 -5.72
N ASP A 210 -3.87 -1.05 -5.56
CA ASP A 210 -4.45 0.19 -6.04
C ASP A 210 -3.89 0.64 -7.40
N SER A 211 -2.71 0.15 -7.81
CA SER A 211 -2.08 0.53 -9.08
C SER A 211 -2.52 -0.38 -10.21
N ASP A 212 -2.26 0.06 -11.43
CA ASP A 212 -2.27 -0.80 -12.61
C ASP A 212 -1.36 -2.00 -12.35
N THR A 213 -1.76 -3.19 -12.83
CA THR A 213 -0.78 -4.24 -13.06
C THR A 213 0.27 -3.70 -14.01
N PHE A 214 1.47 -4.27 -14.02
CA PHE A 214 2.51 -3.72 -14.90
C PHE A 214 2.10 -3.80 -16.38
N GLU A 215 1.35 -4.83 -16.78
CA GLU A 215 0.85 -4.93 -18.15
C GLU A 215 -0.19 -3.84 -18.46
N GLN A 216 -1.15 -3.59 -17.57
CA GLN A 216 -2.10 -2.50 -17.74
C GLN A 216 -1.39 -1.14 -17.86
N TRP A 217 -0.38 -0.90 -17.04
CA TRP A 217 0.44 0.31 -17.14
C TRP A 217 1.21 0.37 -18.47
N TRP A 218 1.78 -0.76 -18.89
CA TRP A 218 2.57 -0.87 -20.12
C TRP A 218 1.74 -0.57 -21.36
N GLU A 219 0.54 -1.13 -21.45
CA GLU A 219 -0.40 -0.92 -22.56
C GLU A 219 -1.06 0.46 -22.49
N GLY A 220 -1.49 0.87 -21.30
CA GLY A 220 -2.25 2.10 -21.07
C GLY A 220 -1.42 3.39 -21.13
N PHE A 221 -0.10 3.32 -20.93
CA PHE A 221 0.77 4.50 -20.89
C PHE A 221 2.01 4.41 -21.80
N GLN A 222 1.78 4.32 -23.11
CA GLN A 222 2.82 4.21 -24.15
C GLN A 222 4.05 5.13 -23.95
N LYS A 223 3.86 6.39 -23.54
CA LYS A 223 4.97 7.32 -23.30
C LYS A 223 5.87 6.87 -22.15
N GLY A 224 5.29 6.35 -21.07
CA GLY A 224 6.03 5.77 -19.95
C GLY A 224 6.71 4.47 -20.34
N SER A 225 5.97 3.58 -21.01
CA SER A 225 6.45 2.26 -21.47
C SER A 225 7.62 2.38 -22.43
N THR A 226 7.57 3.31 -23.39
CA THR A 226 8.68 3.58 -24.32
C THR A 226 9.93 4.07 -23.59
N LYS A 227 9.76 4.93 -22.58
CA LYS A 227 10.87 5.40 -21.73
C LYS A 227 11.44 4.27 -20.88
N PHE A 228 10.59 3.39 -20.35
CA PHE A 228 11.01 2.25 -19.52
C PHE A 228 11.76 1.22 -20.36
N ALA A 229 11.26 0.90 -21.57
CA ALA A 229 11.96 0.08 -22.54
C ALA A 229 13.37 0.63 -22.81
N LYS A 230 13.50 1.94 -23.06
CA LYS A 230 14.80 2.59 -23.25
C LYS A 230 15.69 2.50 -22.01
N PHE A 231 15.13 2.69 -20.81
CA PHE A 231 15.85 2.56 -19.54
C PHE A 231 16.41 1.15 -19.34
N LYS A 232 15.63 0.12 -19.70
CA LYS A 232 16.01 -1.29 -19.67
C LYS A 232 16.82 -1.76 -20.89
N ASN A 233 17.09 -0.88 -21.85
CA ASN A 233 17.72 -1.21 -23.13
C ASN A 233 16.98 -2.31 -23.90
N TRP A 234 15.66 -2.29 -23.84
CA TRP A 234 14.76 -3.17 -24.57
C TRP A 234 14.23 -2.50 -25.84
N HIS A 235 13.89 -3.32 -26.84
CA HIS A 235 13.01 -2.87 -27.92
C HIS A 235 11.58 -2.74 -27.38
N TYR A 236 10.95 -1.59 -27.63
CA TYR A 236 9.57 -1.36 -27.24
C TYR A 236 8.61 -2.09 -28.19
N SER A 237 7.64 -2.80 -27.61
CA SER A 237 6.47 -3.36 -28.29
C SER A 237 5.21 -3.09 -27.45
N PRO A 238 4.01 -3.03 -28.06
CA PRO A 238 2.77 -2.78 -27.32
C PRO A 238 2.52 -3.78 -26.19
N HIS A 239 2.91 -5.05 -26.36
CA HIS A 239 2.83 -6.08 -25.34
C HIS A 239 4.22 -6.49 -24.88
N MET A 240 4.37 -6.79 -23.59
CA MET A 240 5.63 -7.28 -23.07
C MET A 240 5.86 -8.75 -23.43
N THR A 241 7.08 -9.05 -23.86
CA THR A 241 7.52 -10.44 -24.03
C THR A 241 7.69 -11.14 -22.68
N TYR A 242 7.59 -12.47 -22.66
CA TYR A 242 7.91 -13.30 -21.49
C TYR A 242 9.28 -12.95 -20.88
N LYS A 243 10.31 -12.75 -21.72
CA LYS A 243 11.65 -12.40 -21.26
C LYS A 243 11.68 -11.05 -20.52
N GLN A 244 11.01 -10.04 -21.05
CA GLN A 244 10.94 -8.71 -20.41
C GLN A 244 10.21 -8.77 -19.06
N ARG A 245 9.11 -9.53 -18.96
CA ARG A 245 8.37 -9.72 -17.71
C ARG A 245 9.21 -10.45 -16.66
N LYS A 246 9.87 -11.55 -17.05
CA LYS A 246 10.78 -12.29 -16.16
C LYS A 246 11.94 -11.42 -15.69
N GLU A 247 12.54 -10.64 -16.59
CA GLU A 247 13.63 -9.71 -16.23
C GLU A 247 13.16 -8.59 -15.29
N LEU A 248 11.97 -8.01 -15.52
CA LEU A 248 11.36 -7.03 -14.62
C LEU A 248 11.17 -7.60 -13.20
N LEU A 249 10.63 -8.81 -13.10
CA LEU A 249 10.43 -9.47 -11.80
C LEU A 249 11.76 -9.78 -11.12
N PHE A 250 12.75 -10.24 -11.87
CA PHE A 250 14.12 -10.43 -11.35
C PHE A 250 14.68 -9.12 -10.81
N ASP A 251 14.62 -8.03 -11.59
CA ASP A 251 15.08 -6.71 -11.15
C ASP A 251 14.37 -6.22 -9.89
N ALA A 252 13.06 -6.47 -9.77
CA ALA A 252 12.26 -6.06 -8.62
C ALA A 252 12.77 -6.69 -7.31
N HIS A 253 13.37 -7.88 -7.36
CA HIS A 253 14.03 -8.55 -6.22
C HIS A 253 15.51 -8.16 -6.03
N HIS A 254 16.08 -7.43 -6.97
CA HIS A 254 17.50 -7.06 -6.98
C HIS A 254 17.73 -5.53 -6.88
N THR A 255 16.70 -4.79 -6.45
CA THR A 255 16.84 -3.38 -6.10
C THR A 255 17.56 -3.20 -4.76
N SER A 256 18.04 -1.98 -4.48
CA SER A 256 18.67 -1.66 -3.18
C SER A 256 17.73 -1.65 -1.98
N SER A 257 16.41 -1.76 -2.19
CA SER A 257 15.41 -1.81 -1.13
C SER A 257 15.60 -3.01 -0.20
N LEU A 258 15.28 -2.84 1.08
CA LEU A 258 15.42 -3.87 2.11
C LEU A 258 14.44 -5.04 1.92
N PHE A 259 13.24 -4.77 1.41
CA PHE A 259 12.24 -5.79 1.10
C PHE A 259 11.76 -5.67 -0.35
N HIS A 260 11.35 -6.80 -0.91
CA HIS A 260 10.80 -6.90 -2.26
C HIS A 260 9.48 -7.66 -2.18
N ILE A 261 8.36 -6.97 -2.42
CA ILE A 261 7.02 -7.50 -2.19
C ILE A 261 6.19 -7.19 -3.44
N ASN A 262 5.95 -8.20 -4.26
CA ASN A 262 5.15 -8.07 -5.49
C ASN A 262 3.83 -8.82 -5.36
N LEU A 263 2.80 -8.39 -6.09
CA LEU A 263 1.55 -9.13 -6.21
C LEU A 263 1.78 -10.50 -6.86
N LEU A 264 1.04 -11.51 -6.41
CA LEU A 264 1.10 -12.84 -7.02
C LEU A 264 0.73 -12.82 -8.50
N SER A 265 -0.24 -11.97 -8.88
CA SER A 265 -0.71 -11.82 -10.27
C SER A 265 0.41 -11.41 -11.23
N GLU A 266 1.41 -10.65 -10.79
CA GLU A 266 2.56 -10.26 -11.63
C GLU A 266 3.39 -11.49 -12.04
N TYR A 267 3.51 -12.49 -11.16
CA TYR A 267 4.19 -13.75 -11.49
C TYR A 267 3.33 -14.66 -12.35
N LEU A 268 2.01 -14.72 -12.08
CA LEU A 268 1.08 -15.50 -12.90
C LEU A 268 1.05 -14.96 -14.34
N ALA A 269 1.18 -13.65 -14.53
CA ALA A 269 1.22 -12.98 -15.83
C ALA A 269 2.44 -13.34 -16.71
N LEU A 270 3.39 -14.14 -16.21
CA LEU A 270 4.38 -14.80 -17.06
C LEU A 270 3.75 -15.82 -18.01
N TYR A 271 2.59 -16.36 -17.67
CA TYR A 271 1.95 -17.49 -18.34
C TYR A 271 0.49 -17.15 -18.71
N PRO A 272 0.16 -17.03 -20.01
CA PRO A 272 -1.19 -16.66 -20.45
C PRO A 272 -2.31 -17.60 -19.99
N ASP A 273 -2.00 -18.86 -19.70
CA ASP A 273 -2.96 -19.83 -19.17
C ASP A 273 -3.33 -19.56 -17.70
N LEU A 274 -2.48 -18.87 -16.93
CA LEU A 274 -2.69 -18.58 -15.50
C LEU A 274 -3.36 -17.22 -15.22
N VAL A 275 -3.68 -16.45 -16.27
CA VAL A 275 -4.36 -15.14 -16.16
C VAL A 275 -5.64 -15.11 -16.97
N TRP A 276 -6.56 -14.24 -16.59
CA TRP A 276 -7.76 -13.93 -17.34
C TRP A 276 -7.40 -13.34 -18.71
N PRO A 277 -8.19 -13.62 -19.77
CA PRO A 277 -7.91 -13.10 -21.10
C PRO A 277 -7.99 -11.58 -21.21
N ASP A 278 -8.85 -10.95 -20.40
CA ASP A 278 -8.96 -9.50 -20.30
C ASP A 278 -8.06 -8.99 -19.17
N ILE A 279 -7.16 -8.06 -19.49
CA ILE A 279 -6.24 -7.47 -18.50
C ILE A 279 -6.97 -6.63 -17.45
N ASP A 280 -8.17 -6.14 -17.75
CA ASP A 280 -8.98 -5.39 -16.80
C ASP A 280 -9.60 -6.29 -15.72
N ASP A 281 -9.76 -7.59 -16.01
CA ASP A 281 -10.21 -8.59 -15.03
C ASP A 281 -9.10 -8.98 -14.04
N GLU A 282 -7.84 -8.61 -14.30
CA GLU A 282 -6.71 -8.81 -13.38
C GLU A 282 -6.57 -7.69 -12.33
N ARG A 283 -7.41 -6.64 -12.42
CA ARG A 283 -7.33 -5.48 -11.53
C ARG A 283 -8.06 -5.70 -10.21
N ILE A 284 -7.36 -5.50 -9.10
CA ILE A 284 -7.91 -5.63 -7.74
C ILE A 284 -8.83 -4.46 -7.38
N ASN A 285 -8.35 -3.23 -7.56
CA ASN A 285 -9.08 -2.03 -7.18
C ASN A 285 -8.76 -0.85 -8.12
N VAL A 286 -9.77 -0.06 -8.47
CA VAL A 286 -9.61 1.22 -9.18
C VAL A 286 -9.92 2.37 -8.20
N PRO A 287 -8.90 3.08 -7.70
CA PRO A 287 -9.07 4.16 -6.73
C PRO A 287 -10.07 5.24 -7.17
N GLY A 288 -10.79 5.82 -6.22
CA GLY A 288 -11.77 6.88 -6.49
C GLY A 288 -13.08 6.41 -7.14
N THR A 289 -13.30 5.09 -7.27
CA THR A 289 -14.52 4.54 -7.88
C THR A 289 -15.26 3.58 -6.92
N MET A 290 -16.57 3.45 -7.10
CA MET A 290 -17.39 2.41 -6.44
C MET A 290 -17.88 1.42 -7.50
N ARG A 291 -16.95 0.65 -8.07
CA ARG A 291 -17.27 -0.35 -9.10
C ARG A 291 -17.62 -1.70 -8.46
N PRO A 292 -18.55 -2.49 -9.03
CA PRO A 292 -18.82 -3.85 -8.58
C PRO A 292 -17.60 -4.78 -8.64
N THR A 293 -16.58 -4.43 -9.43
CA THR A 293 -15.35 -5.19 -9.63
C THR A 293 -14.26 -4.89 -8.59
N ASN A 294 -14.37 -3.80 -7.84
CA ASN A 294 -13.38 -3.48 -6.81
C ASN A 294 -13.45 -4.53 -5.69
N TRP A 295 -12.30 -5.09 -5.33
CA TRP A 295 -12.14 -6.09 -4.26
C TRP A 295 -12.86 -7.42 -4.50
N THR A 296 -13.24 -7.71 -5.74
CA THR A 296 -13.86 -8.99 -6.13
C THR A 296 -12.96 -9.88 -6.98
N TYR A 297 -11.79 -9.39 -7.38
CA TYR A 297 -10.81 -10.14 -8.16
C TYR A 297 -10.47 -11.49 -7.50
N ARG A 298 -10.40 -12.53 -8.31
CA ARG A 298 -9.89 -13.85 -7.95
C ARG A 298 -8.92 -14.30 -9.02
N PHE A 299 -7.80 -14.87 -8.58
CA PHE A 299 -6.88 -15.56 -9.48
C PHE A 299 -7.64 -16.58 -10.32
N LYS A 300 -7.35 -16.63 -11.62
CA LYS A 300 -7.91 -17.63 -12.52
C LYS A 300 -7.60 -19.07 -12.09
N PRO A 301 -6.33 -19.43 -11.77
CA PRO A 301 -6.02 -20.78 -11.32
C PRO A 301 -6.37 -21.02 -9.86
N THR A 302 -6.63 -22.28 -9.52
CA THR A 302 -6.69 -22.74 -8.14
C THR A 302 -5.30 -22.79 -7.51
N PHE A 303 -5.24 -22.94 -6.18
CA PHE A 303 -3.96 -23.08 -5.50
C PHE A 303 -3.22 -24.36 -5.94
N GLU A 304 -3.96 -25.45 -6.15
CA GLU A 304 -3.45 -26.73 -6.63
C GLU A 304 -2.82 -26.59 -8.03
N GLU A 305 -3.50 -25.89 -8.94
CA GLU A 305 -2.98 -25.64 -10.30
C GLU A 305 -1.68 -24.83 -10.27
N ILE A 306 -1.61 -23.78 -9.44
CA ILE A 306 -0.37 -23.00 -9.23
C ILE A 306 0.75 -23.90 -8.71
N MET A 307 0.45 -24.75 -7.72
CA MET A 307 1.42 -25.65 -7.11
C MET A 307 1.92 -26.74 -8.07
N GLU A 308 1.13 -27.14 -9.05
CA GLU A 308 1.50 -28.14 -10.06
C GLU A 308 2.29 -27.54 -11.23
N HIS A 309 2.06 -26.27 -11.57
CA HIS A 309 2.65 -25.57 -12.71
C HIS A 309 4.20 -25.52 -12.67
N LYS A 310 4.86 -26.37 -13.46
CA LYS A 310 6.31 -26.64 -13.37
C LYS A 310 7.18 -25.45 -13.79
N GLU A 311 6.83 -24.80 -14.88
CA GLU A 311 7.63 -23.69 -15.42
C GLU A 311 7.57 -22.46 -14.50
N LEU A 312 6.39 -22.15 -13.96
CA LEU A 312 6.24 -21.10 -12.94
C LEU A 312 7.11 -21.36 -11.71
N LYS A 313 7.10 -22.59 -11.18
CA LYS A 313 7.97 -22.96 -10.04
C LYS A 313 9.45 -22.79 -10.35
N LYS A 314 9.86 -23.10 -11.58
CA LYS A 314 11.25 -22.92 -12.03
C LYS A 314 11.59 -21.43 -12.11
N ASP A 315 10.73 -20.63 -12.74
CA ASP A 315 10.94 -19.20 -12.87
C ASP A 315 10.93 -18.47 -11.53
N LEU A 316 10.04 -18.85 -10.61
CA LEU A 316 10.05 -18.29 -9.26
C LEU A 316 11.38 -18.56 -8.54
N LYS A 317 11.98 -19.74 -8.72
CA LYS A 317 13.30 -20.02 -8.15
C LYS A 317 14.39 -19.16 -8.80
N ASP A 318 14.36 -19.01 -10.12
CA ASP A 318 15.33 -18.18 -10.84
C ASP A 318 15.20 -16.69 -10.52
N ILE A 319 13.97 -16.21 -10.29
CA ILE A 319 13.67 -14.81 -9.98
C ILE A 319 14.09 -14.45 -8.54
N LEU A 320 13.93 -15.41 -7.62
CA LEU A 320 14.17 -15.23 -6.18
C LEU A 320 15.59 -15.64 -5.73
N SER A 321 16.38 -16.26 -6.62
CA SER A 321 17.79 -16.60 -6.36
C SER A 321 18.69 -15.39 -6.55
#